data_AF-A0A916DXY1-F1
#
_entry.id   AF-A0A916DXY1-F1
#
_cell.length_a   1.000
_cell.length_b   1.000
_cell.length_c   1.000
_cell.angle_alpha   90.00
_cell.angle_beta   90.00
_cell.angle_gamma   90.00
#
_symmetry.space_group_name_H-M   'P 1'
#
loop_
_entity.id
_entity.type
_entity.pdbx_description
1 polymer ?
#
loop_
_entity_poly.entity_id
_entity_poly.type
_entity_poly.pdbx_seq_one_letter_code
_entity_poly.pdbx_strand_id
1 'polypeptide(L)'
;MEDLFSMSLEFQVHRLVALVFCSNEEGKEYVNHIDGGNSTNNRASNLEWCTPKENVQHAVHFGLCNNKPTNVPSSRFLMTALFKNFRP
;
A
#
# COMPACT_ATOMS: atom_id res chain seq x y z
N MET A 1 35.94 1.31 0.90
CA MET A 1 34.92 0.36 0.41
C MET A 1 34.06 -0.02 1.62
N GLU A 2 33.38 0.95 2.22
CA GLU A 2 32.77 0.81 3.57
C GLU A 2 31.47 1.62 3.69
N ASP A 3 30.68 1.75 2.62
CA ASP A 3 29.38 2.44 2.75
C ASP A 3 28.32 2.00 1.74
N LEU A 4 28.22 0.69 1.51
CA LEU A 4 27.17 0.10 0.65
C LEU A 4 26.18 -0.78 1.41
N PHE A 5 26.34 -0.94 2.73
CA PHE A 5 25.51 -1.88 3.50
C PHE A 5 24.53 -1.22 4.47
N SER A 6 24.55 0.11 4.62
CA SER A 6 23.55 0.83 5.42
C SER A 6 22.37 1.32 4.58
N MET A 7 21.75 0.42 3.81
CA MET A 7 20.41 0.65 3.26
C MET A 7 19.42 -0.23 4.03
N SER A 8 18.75 0.34 5.01
CA SER A 8 17.62 -0.31 5.68
C SER A 8 16.48 -0.47 4.67
N LEU A 9 16.13 -1.72 4.35
CA LEU A 9 14.95 -2.02 3.56
C LEU A 9 13.75 -2.16 4.50
N GLU A 10 12.78 -1.27 4.35
CA GLU A 10 11.50 -1.36 5.06
C GLU A 10 10.53 -2.24 4.27
N PHE A 11 9.96 -3.24 4.94
CA PHE A 11 8.98 -4.15 4.34
C PHE A 11 7.65 -4.10 5.08
N GLN A 12 6.56 -4.24 4.34
CA GLN A 12 5.21 -4.35 4.91
C GLN A 12 4.91 -5.81 5.25
N VAL A 13 4.52 -6.09 6.50
CA VAL A 13 4.27 -7.45 7.00
C VAL A 13 3.28 -8.21 6.14
N HIS A 14 2.15 -7.62 5.76
CA HIS A 14 1.15 -8.30 4.93
C HIS A 14 1.68 -8.67 3.54
N ARG A 15 2.58 -7.89 2.94
CA ARG A 15 3.20 -8.25 1.66
C ARG A 15 4.15 -9.42 1.84
N LEU A 16 4.94 -9.46 2.91
CA LEU A 16 5.80 -10.61 3.21
C LEU A 16 4.98 -11.89 3.41
N VAL A 17 3.86 -11.81 4.15
CA VAL A 17 2.95 -12.95 4.33
C VAL A 17 2.35 -13.39 3.00
N ALA A 18 1.80 -12.46 2.22
CA ALA A 18 1.17 -12.79 0.94
C ALA A 18 2.15 -13.37 -0.09
N LEU A 19 3.41 -12.93 -0.08
CA LEU A 19 4.46 -13.48 -0.96
C LEU A 19 4.75 -14.96 -0.71
N VAL A 20 4.63 -15.41 0.55
CA VAL A 20 4.98 -16.79 0.93
C VAL A 20 3.74 -17.69 0.95
N PHE A 21 2.59 -17.17 1.36
CA PHE A 21 1.43 -18.00 1.73
C PHE A 21 0.20 -17.79 0.84
N CYS A 22 0.19 -16.79 -0.05
CA CYS A 22 -0.93 -16.53 -0.95
C CYS A 22 -0.51 -16.85 -2.39
N SER A 23 -1.30 -17.67 -3.10
CA SER A 23 -1.11 -17.88 -4.53
C SER A 23 -1.33 -16.57 -5.29
N ASN A 24 -0.35 -16.17 -6.09
CA ASN A 24 -0.47 -14.99 -6.94
C ASN A 24 -0.85 -15.39 -8.38
N GLU A 25 -1.89 -14.78 -8.91
CA GLU A 25 -2.25 -14.89 -10.33
C GLU A 25 -1.50 -13.83 -11.15
N GLU A 26 -1.21 -14.11 -12.42
CA GLU A 26 -0.51 -13.16 -13.29
C GLU A 26 -1.28 -11.83 -13.40
N GLY A 27 -0.57 -10.71 -13.29
CA GLY A 27 -1.14 -9.37 -13.40
C GLY A 27 -1.73 -8.79 -12.10
N LYS A 28 -1.63 -9.49 -10.97
CA LYS A 28 -2.03 -8.99 -9.65
C LYS A 28 -0.80 -8.60 -8.82
N GLU A 29 -0.62 -7.29 -8.61
CA GLU A 29 0.59 -6.71 -7.99
C GLU A 29 0.34 -6.16 -6.58
N TYR A 30 -0.92 -6.02 -6.18
CA TYR A 30 -1.33 -5.42 -4.92
C TYR A 30 -1.83 -6.51 -3.97
N VAL A 31 -1.59 -6.32 -2.67
CA VAL A 31 -2.15 -7.17 -1.64
C VAL A 31 -3.30 -6.41 -0.98
N ASN A 32 -4.48 -7.03 -0.93
CA ASN A 32 -5.67 -6.49 -0.29
C ASN A 32 -5.99 -7.27 1.00
N HIS A 33 -6.59 -6.58 1.97
CA HIS A 33 -7.17 -7.19 3.18
C HIS A 33 -8.66 -7.42 2.94
N ILE A 34 -9.09 -8.69 2.96
CA ILE A 34 -10.46 -9.11 2.64
C ILE A 34 -11.49 -8.52 3.62
N ASP A 35 -11.09 -8.28 4.87
CA ASP A 35 -11.96 -7.73 5.93
C ASP A 35 -12.16 -6.21 5.89
N GLY A 36 -11.94 -5.58 4.74
CA GLY A 36 -12.21 -4.15 4.57
C GLY A 36 -11.11 -3.25 5.16
N GLY A 37 -9.85 -3.66 5.00
CA GLY A 37 -8.70 -2.80 5.31
C GLY A 37 -8.28 -2.77 6.79
N ASN A 38 -8.61 -3.79 7.58
CA ASN A 38 -8.01 -3.94 8.91
C ASN A 38 -6.54 -4.33 8.80
N SER A 39 -5.66 -3.32 8.80
CA SER A 39 -4.21 -3.47 8.60
C SER A 39 -3.48 -4.29 9.68
N THR A 40 -4.17 -4.62 10.78
CA THR A 40 -3.62 -5.47 11.85
C THR A 40 -3.85 -6.96 11.60
N ASN A 41 -4.84 -7.33 10.78
CA ASN A 41 -5.20 -8.72 10.49
C ASN A 41 -4.40 -9.28 9.30
N ASN A 42 -3.14 -9.60 9.54
CA ASN A 42 -2.19 -10.06 8.51
C ASN A 42 -2.19 -11.59 8.32
N ARG A 43 -3.28 -12.29 8.67
CA ARG A 43 -3.39 -13.74 8.41
C ARG A 43 -3.45 -13.98 6.91
N ALA A 44 -2.74 -14.98 6.39
CA ALA A 44 -2.75 -15.31 4.97
C ALA A 44 -4.18 -15.54 4.42
N SER A 45 -5.08 -16.12 5.23
CA SER A 45 -6.49 -16.31 4.88
C SER A 45 -7.31 -15.01 4.77
N ASN A 46 -6.78 -13.88 5.24
CA ASN A 46 -7.38 -12.55 5.14
C ASN A 46 -6.72 -11.70 4.03
N LEU A 47 -5.74 -12.25 3.31
CA LEU A 47 -4.98 -11.53 2.30
C LEU A 47 -5.23 -12.14 0.93
N GLU A 48 -5.36 -11.27 -0.07
CA GLU A 48 -5.47 -11.67 -1.47
C GLU A 48 -4.61 -10.79 -2.36
N TRP A 49 -4.07 -11.37 -3.43
CA TRP A 49 -3.51 -10.58 -4.52
C TRP A 49 -4.65 -10.00 -5.35
N CYS A 50 -4.51 -8.75 -5.78
CA CYS A 50 -5.51 -8.03 -6.55
C CYS A 50 -4.87 -7.05 -7.54
N THR A 51 -5.66 -6.65 -8.52
CA THR A 51 -5.38 -5.52 -9.41
C THR A 51 -5.72 -4.19 -8.72
N PRO A 52 -5.19 -3.06 -9.20
CA PRO A 52 -5.58 -1.75 -8.68
C PRO A 52 -7.10 -1.51 -8.76
N LYS A 53 -7.75 -2.02 -9.81
CA LYS A 53 -9.18 -1.85 -10.04
C LYS A 53 -10.01 -2.61 -8.99
N GLU A 54 -9.67 -3.87 -8.73
CA GLU A 54 -10.34 -4.69 -7.72
C GLU A 54 -10.18 -4.07 -6.33
N ASN A 55 -8.97 -3.60 -5.98
CA ASN A 55 -8.72 -2.96 -4.69
C ASN A 55 -9.58 -1.69 -4.50
N VAL A 56 -9.68 -0.84 -5.52
CA VAL A 56 -10.54 0.35 -5.47
C VAL A 56 -12.02 -0.05 -5.35
N GLN A 57 -12.48 -1.05 -6.10
CA GLN A 57 -13.85 -1.54 -6.00
C GLN A 57 -14.17 -2.07 -4.60
N HIS A 58 -13.23 -2.80 -3.98
CA HIS A 58 -13.34 -3.29 -2.62
C HIS A 58 -13.43 -2.13 -1.61
N ALA A 59 -12.57 -1.13 -1.74
CA ALA A 59 -12.60 0.06 -0.90
C ALA A 59 -13.94 0.82 -1.01
N VAL A 60 -14.52 0.92 -2.21
CA VAL A 60 -15.85 1.51 -2.42
C VAL A 60 -16.93 0.66 -1.75
N HIS A 61 -16.89 -0.66 -1.92
CA HIS A 61 -17.84 -1.59 -1.31
C HIS A 61 -17.86 -1.49 0.21
N PHE A 62 -16.68 -1.37 0.84
CA PHE A 62 -16.54 -1.21 2.29
C PHE A 62 -16.68 0.24 2.79
N GLY A 63 -16.93 1.21 1.90
CA GLY A 63 -17.08 2.62 2.29
C GLY A 63 -15.79 3.28 2.81
N LEU A 64 -14.62 2.76 2.43
CA LEU A 64 -13.31 3.27 2.86
C LEU A 64 -12.87 4.52 2.07
N CYS A 65 -13.59 4.86 1.01
CA CYS A 65 -13.31 6.02 0.18
C CYS A 65 -13.74 7.32 0.89
N ASN A 66 -12.80 8.02 1.53
CA ASN A 66 -13.04 9.34 2.10
C ASN A 66 -13.10 10.42 1.01
N ASN A 67 -14.26 10.58 0.37
CA ASN A 67 -14.52 11.67 -0.60
C ASN A 67 -14.88 13.00 0.08
N LYS A 68 -14.51 13.21 1.35
CA LYS A 68 -14.75 14.49 2.01
C LYS A 68 -13.87 15.54 1.31
N PRO A 69 -14.42 16.66 0.83
CA PRO A 69 -13.61 17.76 0.34
C PRO A 69 -12.81 18.31 1.52
N THR A 70 -11.57 17.84 1.67
CA THR A 70 -10.68 18.34 2.70
C THR A 70 -9.99 19.58 2.16
N ASN A 71 -10.19 20.74 2.78
CA ASN A 71 -9.41 21.95 2.51
C ASN A 71 -7.94 21.83 2.93
N VAL A 72 -7.51 20.67 3.43
CA VAL A 72 -6.11 20.36 3.67
C VAL A 72 -5.49 19.77 2.40
N PRO A 73 -4.38 20.34 1.89
CA PRO A 73 -3.65 19.73 0.79
C PRO A 73 -3.17 18.34 1.20
N SER A 74 -3.35 17.36 0.31
CA SER A 74 -2.85 15.99 0.51
C SER A 74 -1.38 16.00 0.93
N SER A 75 -1.00 15.18 1.90
CA SER A 75 0.40 15.02 2.32
C SER A 75 1.32 14.67 1.14
N ARG A 76 0.80 13.94 0.14
CA ARG A 76 1.51 13.65 -1.12
C ARG A 76 1.80 14.91 -1.94
N PHE A 77 0.93 15.90 -1.88
CA PHE A 77 1.12 17.21 -2.52
C PHE A 77 2.20 18.04 -1.79
N LEU A 78 2.19 18.07 -0.46
CA LEU A 78 3.19 18.78 0.35
C LEU A 78 4.60 18.17 0.19
N MET A 79 4.72 16.84 0.20
CA MET A 79 6.01 16.18 -0.04
C MET A 79 6.54 16.48 -1.45
N THR A 80 5.69 16.42 -2.48
CA THR A 80 6.10 16.75 -3.85
C THR A 80 6.55 18.20 -4.00
N ALA A 81 5.92 19.14 -3.28
CA ALA A 81 6.33 20.54 -3.26
C ALA A 81 7.66 20.76 -2.52
N LEU A 82 7.89 20.07 -1.41
CA LEU A 82 9.15 20.13 -0.66
C LEU A 82 10.33 19.57 -1.45
N PHE A 83 10.16 18.44 -2.15
CA PHE A 83 11.22 17.84 -2.98
C PHE A 83 11.50 18.63 -4.28
N LYS A 84 10.54 19.42 -4.78
CA LYS A 84 10.78 20.31 -5.94
C LYS A 84 11.60 21.57 -5.59
N ASN A 85 11.58 21.99 -4.33
CA ASN A 85 12.38 23.12 -3.84
C ASN A 85 13.80 22.71 -3.41
N PHE A 86 14.12 21.41 -3.46
CA PHE A 86 15.43 20.84 -3.13
C PHE A 86 16.02 20.04 -4.31
N ARG A 87 16.01 20.62 -5.52
CA ARG A 87 16.96 20.20 -6.56
C ARG A 87 17.98 21.31 -6.80
N PRO A 88 19.30 21.04 -6.67
CA PRO A 88 20.33 21.85 -7.29
C PRO A 88 20.26 21.76 -8.83
#